data_AF-A0A1I4WW01-F1
#
_entry.id   AF-A0A1I4WW01-F1
#
_cell.length_a   1.000
_cell.length_b   1.000
_cell.length_c   1.000
_cell.angle_alpha   90.00
_cell.angle_beta   90.00
_cell.angle_gamma   90.00
#
_symmetry.space_group_name_H-M   'P 1'
#
loop_
_entity.id
_entity.type
_entity.pdbx_description
1 polymer ?
#
loop_
_entity_poly.entity_id
_entity_poly.type
_entity_poly.pdbx_seq_one_letter_code
_entity_poly.pdbx_strand_id
1 'polypeptide(L)'
;MLSASATTVAPLSTSQNEDLRRASSKILGPERRSFQVAMTLEYCRGNPRQAKRVFGWKRDTIELGLNEQRMGVICLEAQAAYCGNRLCVGISLHTYVAHRITERPSGAPS
;
A
#
# COMPACT_ATOMS: atom_id res chain seq x y z
N MET A 1 23.72 -3.52 -20.24
CA MET A 1 22.63 -2.51 -20.23
C MET A 1 21.32 -3.25 -19.96
N LEU A 2 20.78 -3.16 -18.74
CA LEU A 2 19.55 -3.85 -18.37
C LEU A 2 18.36 -3.12 -19.00
N SER A 3 17.80 -3.72 -20.05
CA SER A 3 16.57 -3.27 -20.70
C SER A 3 15.42 -3.44 -19.71
N ALA A 4 14.82 -2.33 -19.27
CA ALA A 4 13.58 -2.36 -18.51
C ALA A 4 12.46 -2.81 -19.45
N SER A 5 12.18 -4.12 -19.46
CA SER A 5 10.99 -4.65 -20.12
C SER A 5 9.78 -3.95 -19.52
N ALA A 6 9.18 -3.03 -20.28
CA ALA A 6 7.92 -2.40 -19.92
C ALA A 6 6.88 -3.52 -19.87
N THR A 7 6.60 -4.03 -18.66
CA THR A 7 5.53 -5.00 -18.44
C THR A 7 4.24 -4.33 -18.90
N THR A 8 3.81 -4.65 -20.11
CA THR A 8 2.49 -4.26 -20.60
C THR A 8 1.52 -5.19 -19.89
N VAL A 9 1.15 -4.80 -18.67
CA VAL A 9 0.24 -5.59 -17.85
C VAL A 9 -1.12 -5.53 -18.53
N ALA A 10 -1.57 -6.68 -19.05
CA ALA A 10 -2.89 -6.80 -19.64
C ALA A 10 -3.97 -6.40 -18.61
N PRO A 11 -5.09 -5.80 -19.04
CA PRO A 11 -6.18 -5.48 -18.14
C PRO A 11 -6.65 -6.74 -17.41
N LEU A 12 -6.70 -6.69 -16.07
CA LEU A 12 -7.20 -7.80 -15.25
C LEU A 12 -8.69 -8.05 -15.52
N SER A 13 -9.06 -9.33 -15.59
CA SER A 13 -10.46 -9.74 -15.60
C SER A 13 -11.17 -9.39 -14.29
N THR A 14 -12.49 -9.34 -14.32
CA THR A 14 -13.32 -9.06 -13.12
C THR A 14 -13.09 -10.08 -12.01
N SER A 15 -12.97 -11.38 -12.33
CA SER A 15 -12.70 -12.44 -11.34
C SER A 15 -11.36 -12.22 -10.63
N GLN A 16 -10.30 -11.87 -11.39
CA GLN A 16 -8.98 -11.60 -10.80
C GLN A 16 -9.02 -10.38 -9.87
N ASN A 17 -9.77 -9.34 -10.24
CA ASN A 17 -9.96 -8.18 -9.37
C ASN A 17 -10.67 -8.55 -8.05
N GLU A 18 -11.65 -9.46 -8.09
CA GLU A 18 -12.31 -9.97 -6.89
C GLU A 18 -11.38 -10.83 -6.02
N ASP A 19 -10.55 -11.67 -6.64
CA ASP A 19 -9.56 -12.47 -5.90
C ASP A 19 -8.54 -11.58 -5.19
N LEU A 20 -8.06 -10.52 -5.83
CA LEU A 20 -7.16 -9.53 -5.22
C LEU A 20 -7.83 -8.77 -4.09
N ARG A 21 -9.12 -8.42 -4.23
CA ARG A 21 -9.91 -7.80 -3.15
C ARG A 21 -10.01 -8.75 -1.96
N ARG A 22 -10.35 -10.02 -2.21
CA ARG A 22 -10.49 -11.07 -1.19
C ARG A 22 -9.15 -11.41 -0.52
N ALA A 23 -8.04 -11.37 -1.26
CA ALA A 23 -6.71 -11.48 -0.69
C ALA A 23 -6.43 -10.29 0.24
N SER A 24 -6.68 -9.07 -0.22
CA SER A 24 -6.45 -7.86 0.58
C SER A 24 -7.28 -7.81 1.87
N SER A 25 -8.48 -8.41 1.88
CA SER A 25 -9.32 -8.45 3.09
C SER A 25 -8.80 -9.38 4.19
N LYS A 26 -7.89 -10.30 3.85
CA LYS A 26 -7.25 -11.22 4.81
C LYS A 26 -5.98 -10.64 5.44
N ILE A 27 -5.44 -9.56 4.86
CA ILE A 27 -4.23 -8.88 5.34
C ILE A 27 -4.67 -7.69 6.20
N LEU A 28 -3.93 -7.38 7.27
CA LEU A 28 -4.27 -6.31 8.21
C LEU A 28 -3.19 -5.22 8.25
N GLY A 29 -3.57 -4.05 8.75
CA GLY A 29 -2.65 -2.96 9.08
C GLY A 29 -1.76 -2.48 7.91
N PRO A 30 -0.49 -2.15 8.19
CA PRO A 30 0.44 -1.65 7.17
C PRO A 30 0.76 -2.66 6.05
N GLU A 31 0.75 -3.96 6.36
CA GLU A 31 0.96 -5.01 5.34
C GLU A 31 -0.13 -4.98 4.27
N ARG A 32 -1.39 -4.72 4.67
CA ARG A 32 -2.49 -4.57 3.72
C ARG A 32 -2.24 -3.39 2.78
N ARG A 33 -1.76 -2.26 3.31
CA ARG A 33 -1.43 -1.09 2.48
C ARG A 33 -0.31 -1.39 1.50
N SER A 34 0.76 -2.03 1.97
CA SER A 34 1.89 -2.43 1.13
C SER A 34 1.46 -3.34 -0.02
N PHE A 35 0.62 -4.35 0.28
CA PHE A 35 0.04 -5.22 -0.74
C PHE A 35 -0.78 -4.45 -1.78
N GLN A 36 -1.68 -3.58 -1.31
CA GLN A 36 -2.54 -2.78 -2.20
C GLN A 36 -1.73 -1.83 -3.09
N VAL A 37 -0.65 -1.25 -2.56
CA VAL A 37 0.26 -0.39 -3.32
C VAL A 37 1.02 -1.20 -4.37
N ALA A 38 1.54 -2.37 -4.02
CA ALA A 38 2.24 -3.24 -4.98
C ALA A 38 1.35 -3.58 -6.18
N MET A 39 0.12 -4.03 -5.93
CA MET A 39 -0.86 -4.31 -6.98
C MET A 39 -1.25 -3.04 -7.76
N THR A 40 -1.34 -1.89 -7.09
CA THR A 40 -1.63 -0.61 -7.77
C THR A 40 -0.48 -0.15 -8.66
N LEU A 41 0.77 -0.38 -8.28
CA LEU A 41 1.93 -0.08 -9.10
C LEU A 41 1.95 -0.94 -10.36
N GLU A 42 1.69 -2.24 -10.20
CA GLU A 42 1.68 -3.22 -11.30
C GLU A 42 0.51 -2.97 -12.27
N TYR A 43 -0.73 -2.90 -11.79
CA TYR A 43 -1.92 -2.90 -12.65
C TYR A 43 -2.49 -1.51 -12.94
N CYS A 44 -2.19 -0.52 -12.10
CA CYS A 44 -2.76 0.83 -12.18
C CYS A 44 -1.70 1.94 -12.30
N ARG A 45 -0.43 1.58 -12.60
CA ARG A 45 0.70 2.52 -12.73
C ARG A 45 0.86 3.44 -11.52
N GLY A 46 0.51 2.97 -10.33
CA GLY A 46 0.55 3.77 -9.11
C GLY A 46 -0.58 4.80 -8.96
N ASN A 47 -1.63 4.78 -9.80
CA ASN A 47 -2.69 5.78 -9.78
C ASN A 47 -3.81 5.44 -8.77
N PRO A 48 -3.98 6.21 -7.68
CA PRO A 48 -5.01 5.94 -6.67
C PRO A 48 -6.44 6.05 -7.22
N ARG A 49 -6.65 6.89 -8.24
CA ARG A 49 -7.97 7.04 -8.88
C ARG A 49 -8.36 5.78 -9.65
N GLN A 50 -7.39 5.14 -10.31
CA GLN A 50 -7.61 3.88 -11.01
C GLN A 50 -7.78 2.73 -10.02
N ALA A 51 -6.96 2.65 -8.96
CA ALA A 51 -7.09 1.64 -7.92
C ALA A 51 -8.49 1.63 -7.27
N LYS A 52 -9.04 2.81 -6.97
CA LYS A 52 -10.42 2.92 -6.46
C LYS A 52 -11.45 2.40 -7.47
N ARG A 53 -11.25 2.66 -8.77
CA ARG A 53 -12.19 2.24 -9.82
C ARG A 53 -12.11 0.73 -10.09
N VAL A 54 -10.91 0.17 -10.12
CA VAL A 54 -10.65 -1.24 -10.46
C VAL A 54 -10.81 -2.15 -9.24
N PHE A 55 -10.15 -1.82 -8.12
CA PHE A 55 -10.10 -2.67 -6.92
C PHE A 55 -11.00 -2.17 -5.78
N GLY A 56 -11.57 -0.98 -5.86
CA GLY A 56 -12.41 -0.45 -4.77
C GLY A 56 -11.62 0.01 -3.53
N TRP A 57 -10.29 0.04 -3.60
CA TRP A 57 -9.45 0.47 -2.48
C TRP A 57 -9.49 1.99 -2.29
N LYS A 58 -9.38 2.43 -1.03
CA LYS A 58 -9.41 3.86 -0.67
C LYS A 58 -8.17 4.56 -1.20
N ARG A 59 -8.36 5.76 -1.78
CA ARG A 59 -7.27 6.57 -2.35
C ARG A 59 -6.22 6.92 -1.31
N ASP A 60 -6.65 7.40 -0.16
CA ASP A 60 -5.78 7.83 0.94
C ASP A 60 -4.87 6.69 1.42
N THR A 61 -5.37 5.45 1.41
CA THR A 61 -4.61 4.25 1.77
C THR A 61 -3.48 3.97 0.78
N ILE A 62 -3.75 4.13 -0.53
CA ILE A 62 -2.76 3.97 -1.59
C ILE A 62 -1.76 5.13 -1.57
N GLU A 63 -2.22 6.37 -1.42
CA GLU A 63 -1.36 7.56 -1.36
C GLU A 63 -0.40 7.50 -0.17
N LEU A 64 -0.91 7.12 1.01
CA LEU A 64 -0.07 6.88 2.19
C LEU A 64 0.95 5.79 1.90
N GLY A 65 0.53 4.62 1.40
CA GLY A 65 1.44 3.52 1.15
C GLY A 65 2.49 3.78 0.04
N LEU A 66 2.17 4.61 -0.96
CA LEU A 66 3.15 5.08 -1.95
C LEU A 66 4.20 5.98 -1.30
N ASN A 67 3.80 6.85 -0.37
CA ASN A 67 4.73 7.69 0.37
C ASN A 67 5.60 6.86 1.34
N GLU A 68 5.01 5.86 2.00
CA GLU A 68 5.72 4.86 2.82
C GLU A 68 6.84 4.17 2.02
N GLN A 69 6.51 3.65 0.83
CA GLN A 69 7.50 3.03 -0.06
C GLN A 69 8.59 4.01 -0.52
N ARG A 70 8.22 5.24 -0.90
CA ARG A 70 9.19 6.26 -1.36
C ARG A 70 10.18 6.67 -0.27
N MET A 71 9.73 6.70 0.99
CA MET A 71 10.55 7.12 2.12
C MET A 71 11.24 5.95 2.83
N GLY A 72 10.87 4.70 2.52
CA GLY A 72 11.38 3.52 3.24
C GLY A 72 10.93 3.47 4.70
N VAL A 73 9.75 4.00 5.00
CA VAL A 73 9.17 4.04 6.34
C VAL A 73 7.80 3.40 6.35
N ILE A 74 7.40 2.87 7.49
CA ILE A 74 6.04 2.37 7.70
C ILE A 74 5.38 3.25 8.77
N CYS A 75 4.22 3.80 8.43
CA CYS A 75 3.33 4.45 9.36
C CYS A 75 2.55 3.39 10.13
N LEU A 76 2.83 3.24 11.42
CA LEU A 76 2.01 2.40 12.26
C LEU A 76 0.63 3.06 12.44
N GLU A 77 -0.44 2.30 12.24
CA GLU A 77 -1.80 2.80 12.43
C GLU A 77 -2.00 3.17 13.90
N ALA A 78 -2.47 4.38 14.18
CA ALA A 78 -2.90 4.83 15.52
C ALA A 78 -4.19 4.11 16.01
N GLN A 79 -4.54 2.96 15.43
CA GLN A 79 -5.73 2.20 15.82
C GLN A 79 -5.56 1.48 17.17
N ALA A 80 -4.32 1.38 17.68
CA ALA A 80 -4.08 1.04 19.09
C ALA A 80 -4.34 2.21 20.07
N ALA A 81 -4.52 3.46 19.58
CA ALA A 81 -4.64 4.64 20.43
C ALA A 81 -6.05 5.25 20.51
N TYR A 82 -6.98 4.87 19.63
CA TYR A 82 -8.33 5.45 19.59
C TYR A 82 -9.43 4.39 19.49
N CYS A 83 -9.66 3.67 20.59
CA CYS A 83 -10.98 3.15 20.92
C CYS A 83 -11.79 4.28 21.58
N GLY A 84 -12.63 4.98 20.82
CA GLY A 84 -13.54 5.96 21.44
C GLY A 84 -14.03 7.06 20.50
N ASN A 85 -15.14 6.77 19.82
CA ASN A 85 -16.22 7.68 19.42
C ASN A 85 -15.88 9.13 18.98
N ARG A 86 -16.13 9.37 17.68
CA ARG A 86 -16.24 10.65 16.94
C ARG A 86 -14.93 11.30 16.45
N LEU A 87 -14.93 11.47 15.12
CA LEU A 87 -14.11 12.34 14.27
C LEU A 87 -12.68 11.91 14.00
N CYS A 88 -12.48 11.37 12.79
CA CYS A 88 -11.25 11.59 12.02
C CYS A 88 -11.63 11.98 10.58
N VAL A 89 -12.24 13.16 10.41
CA VAL A 89 -12.16 13.88 9.13
C VAL A 89 -10.95 14.79 9.27
N GLY A 90 -9.91 14.52 8.49
CA GLY A 90 -8.66 15.28 8.53
C GLY A 90 -7.60 14.64 9.43
N ILE A 91 -6.86 13.67 8.89
CA ILE A 91 -5.62 13.24 9.55
C ILE A 91 -4.58 14.31 9.24
N SER A 92 -4.39 15.23 10.19
CA SER A 92 -3.26 16.13 10.20
C SER A 92 -1.98 15.31 10.39
N LEU A 93 -0.96 15.59 9.58
CA LEU A 93 0.30 14.85 9.41
C LEU A 93 1.16 14.73 10.69
N HIS A 94 0.68 15.18 11.85
CA HIS A 94 1.52 15.48 13.02
C HIS A 94 1.56 14.39 14.11
N THR A 95 0.88 13.25 13.93
CA THR A 95 0.91 12.13 14.89
C THR A 95 1.13 10.78 14.21
N TYR A 96 2.08 10.70 13.27
CA TYR A 96 2.55 9.43 12.71
C TYR A 96 3.89 9.07 13.32
N VAL A 97 3.96 7.97 14.07
CA VAL A 97 5.23 7.33 14.41
C VAL A 97 5.69 6.57 13.17
N ALA A 98 6.63 7.14 12.43
CA ALA A 98 7.27 6.50 11.29
C ALA A 98 8.43 5.64 11.81
N HIS A 99 8.34 4.33 11.62
CA HIS A 99 9.50 3.45 11.82
C HIS A 99 10.22 3.29 10.49
N ARG A 100 11.54 3.49 10.47
CA ARG A 100 12.35 3.16 9.29
C ARG A 100 12.33 1.65 9.10
N ILE A 101 12.18 1.19 7.86
CA ILE A 101 12.50 -0.21 7.54
C ILE A 101 14.01 -0.31 7.65
N THR A 102 14.52 -0.82 8.78
CA THR A 102 15.91 -1.28 8.83
C THR A 102 15.96 -2.49 7.92
N GLU A 103 16.51 -2.32 6.71
CA GLU A 103 16.82 -3.45 5.85
C GLU A 103 17.60 -4.47 6.68
N ARG A 104 17.05 -5.69 6.83
CA ARG A 104 17.82 -6.82 7.31
C ARG A 104 18.92 -7.02 6.26
N PRO A 105 20.22 -6.88 6.58
CA PRO A 105 21.26 -6.97 5.57
C PRO A 105 21.28 -8.40 5.02
N SER A 106 20.81 -8.55 3.79
CA SER A 106 20.99 -9.75 2.96
C SER A 106 22.44 -9.73 2.46
N GLY A 107 23.37 -10.22 3.28
CA GLY A 107 24.76 -10.40 2.87
C GLY A 107 25.76 -10.34 4.02
N ALA A 108 25.80 -11.38 4.86
CA ALA A 108 27.01 -11.70 5.61
C ALA A 108 27.85 -12.64 4.73
N PRO A 109 29.10 -12.29 4.35
CA PRO A 109 30.00 -13.25 3.73
C PRO A 109 30.40 -14.33 4.75
N SER A 110 30.55 -15.55 4.23
CA SER A 110 30.91 -16.78 4.95
C SER A 110 32.30 -16.74 5.56
#